data_AF-A0A929YA17-F1
#
_entry.id   AF-A0A929YA17-F1
#
_cell.length_a   1.000
_cell.length_b   1.000
_cell.length_c   1.000
_cell.angle_alpha   90.00
_cell.angle_beta   90.00
_cell.angle_gamma   90.00
#
_symmetry.space_group_name_H-M   'P 1'
#
loop_
_entity.id
_entity.type
_entity.pdbx_description
1 polymer ?
#
loop_
_entity_poly.entity_id
_entity_poly.type
_entity_poly.pdbx_seq_one_letter_code
_entity_poly.pdbx_strand_id
1 'polypeptide(L)'
;MKDRVSDQKSGFEKCKRTAERFLPPLLLVLWSFVGVRRGLDITDTTYSLGNYVYLNRLDPMWKFATWIPNLLGAFFTKLPGGGTMAGMNAWCTLPVILTVLASYAYLAKRMPKGLLFAGEWMAIGLCWCPRVILYNYLTYFFFTLGTLFLLKALTGQEGEEASLPKDAISFPQDAHSLPDPVGKKRELFLLPSGFFLGLNGMVRLPNVLEAALILVVFFAGFLYRKKAGVILRETVVAVLGYAAGFLLPLLGIEFLYGCGTYG
;
A
#
# COMPACT_ATOMS: atom_id res chain seq x y z
N MET A 1 19.27 48.34 -4.21
CA MET A 1 17.81 48.22 -3.93
C MET A 1 17.15 47.17 -4.82
N LYS A 2 17.52 47.08 -6.10
CA LYS A 2 17.11 46.01 -7.03
C LYS A 2 17.48 44.60 -6.54
N ASP A 3 18.66 44.43 -5.95
CA ASP A 3 19.16 43.12 -5.50
C ASP A 3 18.43 42.56 -4.28
N ARG A 4 17.90 43.43 -3.40
CA ARG A 4 17.05 43.01 -2.28
C ARG A 4 15.66 42.57 -2.73
N VAL A 5 15.14 43.13 -3.82
CA VAL A 5 13.81 42.79 -4.35
C VAL A 5 13.87 41.49 -5.18
N SER A 6 14.96 41.22 -5.89
CA SER A 6 15.16 39.95 -6.61
C SER A 6 15.38 38.78 -5.65
N ASP A 7 16.15 38.98 -4.58
CA ASP A 7 16.38 37.95 -3.55
C ASP A 7 15.09 37.63 -2.76
N GLN A 8 14.28 38.65 -2.47
CA GLN A 8 12.97 38.47 -1.82
C GLN A 8 11.96 37.74 -2.73
N LYS A 9 11.96 37.99 -4.05
CA LYS A 9 11.13 37.25 -5.02
C LYS A 9 11.58 35.79 -5.17
N SER A 10 12.88 35.54 -5.21
CA SER A 10 13.48 34.19 -5.24
C SER A 10 13.09 33.38 -3.99
N GLY A 11 13.15 34.00 -2.80
CA GLY A 11 12.71 33.38 -1.55
C GLY A 11 11.22 33.02 -1.54
N PHE A 12 10.35 33.91 -2.03
CA PHE A 12 8.91 33.65 -2.11
C PHE A 12 8.56 32.52 -3.08
N GLU A 13 9.17 32.47 -4.26
CA GLU A 13 8.96 31.38 -5.23
C GLU A 13 9.45 30.04 -4.70
N LYS A 14 10.59 30.01 -4.00
CA LYS A 14 11.11 28.81 -3.35
C LYS A 14 10.17 28.32 -2.24
N CYS A 15 9.63 29.23 -1.45
CA CYS A 15 8.66 28.92 -0.39
C CYS A 15 7.34 28.38 -0.99
N LYS A 16 6.82 29.03 -2.04
CA LYS A 16 5.64 28.59 -2.79
C LYS A 16 5.82 27.19 -3.38
N ARG A 17 6.94 26.93 -4.05
CA ARG A 17 7.25 25.62 -4.65
C ARG A 17 7.40 24.52 -3.59
N THR A 18 7.93 24.87 -2.41
CA THR A 18 8.02 23.95 -1.27
C THR A 18 6.62 23.65 -0.69
N ALA A 19 5.80 24.67 -0.51
CA ALA A 19 4.43 24.53 -0.06
C ALA A 19 3.60 23.66 -1.03
N GLU A 20 3.67 23.90 -2.34
CA GLU A 20 2.97 23.10 -3.36
C GLU A 20 3.45 21.63 -3.45
N ARG A 21 4.57 21.30 -2.81
CA ARG A 21 5.07 19.92 -2.72
C ARG A 21 4.54 19.20 -1.49
N PHE A 22 4.52 19.87 -0.34
CA PHE A 22 4.19 19.27 0.95
C PHE A 22 2.74 19.49 1.40
N LEU A 23 2.09 20.56 0.94
CA LEU A 23 0.74 20.94 1.35
C LEU A 23 -0.32 19.89 0.96
N PRO A 24 -0.37 19.38 -0.30
CA PRO A 24 -1.39 18.38 -0.65
C PRO A 24 -1.31 17.07 0.15
N PRO A 25 -0.15 16.38 0.29
CA PRO A 25 -0.09 15.17 1.11
C PRO A 25 -0.36 15.47 2.58
N LEU A 26 0.08 16.62 3.11
CA LEU A 26 -0.26 17.03 4.48
C LEU A 26 -1.78 17.17 4.68
N LEU A 27 -2.47 17.81 3.74
CA LEU A 27 -3.94 17.94 3.77
C LEU A 27 -4.64 16.57 3.74
N LEU A 28 -4.13 15.62 2.94
CA LEU A 28 -4.68 14.25 2.89
C LEU A 28 -4.46 13.50 4.21
N VAL A 29 -3.30 13.68 4.84
CA VAL A 29 -3.03 13.12 6.17
C VAL A 29 -4.00 13.70 7.20
N LEU A 30 -4.18 15.02 7.22
CA LEU A 30 -5.15 15.67 8.10
C LEU A 30 -6.59 15.21 7.81
N TRP A 31 -6.94 15.02 6.54
CA TRP A 31 -8.22 14.48 6.13
C TRP A 31 -8.46 13.07 6.66
N SER A 32 -7.43 12.23 6.69
CA SER A 32 -7.51 10.87 7.25
C SER A 32 -7.87 10.87 8.74
N PHE A 33 -7.55 11.93 9.48
CA PHE A 33 -7.93 12.09 10.90
C PHE A 33 -9.36 12.62 11.12
N VAL A 34 -10.06 13.05 10.06
CA VAL A 34 -11.44 13.55 10.19
C VAL A 34 -12.30 12.42 10.75
N GLY A 35 -12.97 12.67 11.88
CA GLY A 35 -13.87 11.70 12.51
C GLY A 35 -13.23 10.74 13.52
N VAL A 36 -11.93 10.85 13.84
CA VAL A 36 -11.28 10.00 14.87
C VAL A 36 -11.97 10.08 16.24
N ARG A 37 -12.53 11.25 16.57
CA ARG A 37 -13.23 11.50 17.84
C ARG A 37 -14.73 11.20 17.80
N ARG A 38 -15.28 10.65 16.71
CA ARG A 38 -16.73 10.38 16.58
C ARG A 38 -17.22 9.19 17.40
N GLY A 39 -16.35 8.56 18.18
CA GLY A 39 -16.73 7.54 19.16
C GLY A 39 -17.01 6.19 18.50
N LEU A 40 -18.06 5.51 18.97
CA LEU A 40 -18.48 4.19 18.54
C LEU A 40 -19.06 4.20 17.12
N ASP A 41 -18.62 3.29 16.27
CA ASP A 41 -19.22 3.06 14.95
C ASP A 41 -20.31 1.98 15.05
N ILE A 42 -21.47 2.21 14.42
CA ILE A 42 -22.58 1.25 14.45
C ILE A 42 -22.24 0.00 13.62
N THR A 43 -21.37 0.14 12.61
CA THR A 43 -20.98 -0.97 11.73
C THR A 43 -19.92 -1.89 12.35
N ASP A 44 -19.23 -1.45 13.41
CA ASP A 44 -18.36 -2.27 14.26
C ASP A 44 -18.64 -1.90 15.72
N THR A 45 -19.56 -2.65 16.35
CA THR A 45 -20.00 -2.46 17.74
C THR A 45 -18.94 -2.90 18.76
N THR A 46 -17.71 -2.40 18.61
CA THR A 46 -16.49 -2.78 19.33
C THR A 46 -16.02 -4.22 19.13
N TYR A 47 -16.55 -4.94 18.13
CA TYR A 47 -16.12 -6.31 17.85
C TYR A 47 -14.61 -6.38 17.59
N SER A 48 -14.10 -5.53 16.70
CA SER A 48 -12.67 -5.49 16.37
C SER A 48 -11.82 -5.04 17.57
N LEU A 49 -12.29 -4.05 18.34
CA LEU A 49 -11.59 -3.58 19.54
C LEU A 49 -11.52 -4.64 20.65
N GLY A 50 -12.61 -5.37 20.86
CA GLY A 50 -12.67 -6.49 21.81
C GLY A 50 -11.67 -7.59 21.44
N ASN A 51 -11.56 -7.90 20.15
CA ASN A 51 -10.58 -8.87 19.64
C ASN A 51 -9.13 -8.47 19.95
N TYR A 52 -8.79 -7.19 19.85
CA TYR A 52 -7.44 -6.70 20.16
C TYR A 52 -7.11 -6.76 21.66
N VAL A 53 -8.10 -6.52 22.52
CA VAL A 53 -7.92 -6.57 23.98
C VAL A 53 -7.91 -8.01 24.49
N TYR A 54 -8.77 -8.86 23.95
CA TYR A 54 -9.00 -10.24 24.41
C TYR A 54 -8.48 -11.29 23.44
N LEU A 55 -7.27 -11.09 22.91
CA LEU A 55 -6.61 -11.97 21.92
C LEU A 55 -6.48 -13.44 22.37
N ASN A 56 -6.52 -13.71 23.67
CA ASN A 56 -6.43 -15.05 24.25
C ASN A 56 -7.79 -15.75 24.41
N ARG A 57 -8.90 -15.02 24.25
CA ARG A 57 -10.27 -15.55 24.33
C ARG A 57 -10.94 -15.67 22.96
N LEU A 58 -10.26 -15.20 21.92
CA LEU A 58 -10.68 -15.34 20.53
C LEU A 58 -10.67 -16.81 20.14
N ASP A 59 -11.69 -17.17 19.36
CA ASP A 59 -11.72 -18.46 18.68
C ASP A 59 -10.44 -18.64 17.83
N PRO A 60 -9.77 -19.81 17.92
CA PRO A 60 -8.52 -20.07 17.20
C PRO A 60 -8.62 -19.78 15.70
N MET A 61 -9.74 -20.13 15.04
CA MET A 61 -9.91 -19.91 13.61
C MET A 61 -9.82 -18.40 13.28
N TRP A 62 -10.57 -17.57 14.00
CA TRP A 62 -10.56 -16.12 13.79
C TRP A 62 -9.24 -15.47 14.18
N LYS A 63 -8.59 -15.98 15.23
CA LYS A 63 -7.28 -15.48 15.68
C LYS A 63 -6.21 -15.66 14.62
N PHE A 64 -6.16 -16.82 13.97
CA PHE A 64 -5.14 -17.12 12.96
C PHE A 64 -5.50 -16.60 11.57
N ALA A 65 -6.79 -16.58 11.20
CA ALA A 65 -7.24 -16.05 9.91
C ALA A 65 -6.98 -14.55 9.73
N THR A 66 -6.88 -13.78 10.83
CA THR A 66 -6.54 -12.35 10.84
C THR A 66 -5.41 -12.05 11.83
N TRP A 67 -4.40 -12.93 11.88
CA TRP A 67 -3.33 -12.86 12.87
C TRP A 67 -2.56 -11.53 12.85
N ILE A 68 -2.12 -11.07 11.67
CA ILE A 68 -1.39 -9.80 11.53
C ILE A 68 -2.22 -8.60 12.05
N PRO A 69 -3.48 -8.41 11.60
CA PRO A 69 -4.38 -7.39 12.15
C PRO A 69 -4.57 -7.46 13.66
N ASN A 70 -4.82 -8.66 14.19
CA ASN A 70 -5.07 -8.84 15.62
C ASN A 70 -3.83 -8.52 16.45
N LEU A 71 -2.66 -8.95 15.99
CA LEU A 71 -1.37 -8.65 16.63
C LEU A 71 -1.07 -7.16 16.61
N LEU A 72 -1.26 -6.49 15.46
CA LEU A 72 -1.04 -5.06 15.33
C LEU A 72 -2.03 -4.25 16.18
N GLY A 73 -3.30 -4.64 16.19
CA GLY A 73 -4.31 -4.03 17.04
C GLY A 73 -4.00 -4.20 18.53
N ALA A 74 -3.59 -5.40 18.96
CA ALA A 74 -3.15 -5.65 20.33
C ALA A 74 -1.84 -4.92 20.70
N PHE A 75 -1.03 -4.56 19.72
CA PHE A 75 0.09 -3.65 19.93
C PHE A 75 -0.40 -2.20 20.12
N PHE A 76 -1.37 -1.74 19.33
CA PHE A 76 -1.94 -0.41 19.45
C PHE A 76 -2.68 -0.17 20.78
N THR A 77 -3.27 -1.19 21.40
CA THR A 77 -3.89 -1.06 22.73
C THR A 77 -2.87 -0.74 23.82
N LYS A 78 -1.59 -1.09 23.63
CA LYS A 78 -0.49 -0.81 24.57
C LYS A 78 0.14 0.57 24.38
N LEU A 79 -0.15 1.25 23.27
CA LEU A 79 0.36 2.59 22.99
C LEU A 79 -0.38 3.65 23.81
N PRO A 80 0.19 4.86 23.98
CA PRO A 80 -0.49 5.93 24.71
C PRO A 80 -1.85 6.24 24.06
N GLY A 81 -2.89 6.27 24.88
CA GLY A 81 -4.28 6.43 24.43
C GLY A 81 -4.96 5.16 23.90
N GLY A 82 -4.27 4.02 23.81
CA GLY A 82 -4.82 2.74 23.34
C GLY A 82 -5.95 2.16 24.20
N GLY A 83 -6.08 2.61 25.45
CA GLY A 83 -7.23 2.31 26.31
C GLY A 83 -8.48 3.15 26.01
N THR A 84 -8.44 4.04 25.02
CA THR A 84 -9.57 4.91 24.64
C THR A 84 -9.97 4.67 23.20
N MET A 85 -11.27 4.83 22.88
CA MET A 85 -11.75 4.71 21.50
C MET A 85 -11.08 5.73 20.57
N ALA A 86 -10.89 6.96 21.03
CA ALA A 86 -10.25 8.01 20.24
C ALA A 86 -8.78 7.69 19.93
N GLY A 87 -8.03 7.15 20.90
CA GLY A 87 -6.65 6.74 20.68
C GLY A 87 -6.54 5.54 19.75
N MET A 88 -7.40 4.52 19.92
CA MET A 88 -7.45 3.39 18.99
C MET A 88 -7.82 3.82 17.57
N ASN A 89 -8.81 4.70 17.40
CA ASN A 89 -9.15 5.28 16.10
C ASN A 89 -7.96 6.02 15.48
N ALA A 90 -7.19 6.76 16.29
CA ALA A 90 -5.99 7.47 15.82
C ALA A 90 -4.90 6.50 15.37
N TRP A 91 -4.56 5.49 16.17
CA TRP A 91 -3.56 4.47 15.83
C TRP A 91 -3.96 3.65 14.60
N CYS A 92 -5.21 3.25 14.50
CA CYS A 92 -5.74 2.54 13.34
C CYS A 92 -5.88 3.42 12.08
N THR A 93 -5.68 4.74 12.18
CA THR A 93 -5.56 5.64 11.02
C THR A 93 -4.17 5.56 10.38
N LEU A 94 -3.15 5.03 11.09
CA LEU A 94 -1.79 4.94 10.56
C LEU A 94 -1.68 4.16 9.24
N PRO A 95 -2.29 2.96 9.08
CA PRO A 95 -2.24 2.25 7.80
C PRO A 95 -2.86 3.06 6.65
N VAL A 96 -3.91 3.85 6.92
CA VAL A 96 -4.54 4.76 5.94
C VAL A 96 -3.55 5.81 5.48
N ILE A 97 -2.89 6.48 6.43
CA ILE A 97 -1.90 7.52 6.16
C ILE A 97 -0.74 6.95 5.35
N LEU A 98 -0.22 5.79 5.74
CA LEU A 98 0.88 5.14 5.04
C LEU A 98 0.49 4.76 3.60
N THR A 99 -0.75 4.30 3.40
CA THR A 99 -1.28 3.97 2.07
C THR A 99 -1.30 5.21 1.17
N VAL A 100 -1.93 6.28 1.64
CA VAL A 100 -2.08 7.55 0.91
C VAL A 100 -0.72 8.19 0.62
N LEU A 101 0.20 8.16 1.58
CA LEU A 101 1.54 8.70 1.37
C LEU A 101 2.34 7.88 0.36
N ALA A 102 2.22 6.54 0.39
CA ALA A 102 2.91 5.66 -0.54
C ALA A 102 2.40 5.84 -1.97
N SER A 103 1.08 5.84 -2.17
CA SER A 103 0.46 6.08 -3.48
C SER A 103 0.75 7.50 -3.97
N TYR A 104 0.56 8.52 -3.12
CA TYR A 104 0.83 9.90 -3.51
C TYR A 104 2.30 10.11 -3.91
N ALA A 105 3.25 9.61 -3.12
CA ALA A 105 4.69 9.78 -3.42
C ALA A 105 5.10 9.13 -4.75
N TYR A 106 4.49 8.01 -5.11
CA TYR A 106 4.78 7.32 -6.36
C TYR A 106 4.08 7.99 -7.55
N LEU A 107 2.77 8.25 -7.45
CA LEU A 107 1.97 8.78 -8.54
C LEU A 107 2.19 10.29 -8.78
N ALA A 108 2.67 11.06 -7.79
CA ALA A 108 2.95 12.48 -7.95
C ALA A 108 4.02 12.79 -9.01
N LYS A 109 4.82 11.78 -9.40
CA LYS A 109 5.79 11.89 -10.48
C LYS A 109 5.17 11.70 -11.87
N ARG A 110 3.97 11.11 -11.95
CA ARG A 110 3.36 10.62 -13.20
C ARG A 110 2.01 11.25 -13.55
N MET A 111 1.34 11.86 -12.58
CA MET A 111 0.02 12.46 -12.76
C MET A 111 0.02 13.93 -12.32
N PRO A 112 -0.86 14.76 -12.91
CA PRO A 112 -1.05 16.12 -12.44
C PRO A 112 -1.51 16.11 -10.97
N LYS A 113 -0.82 16.90 -10.14
CA LYS A 113 -1.01 16.91 -8.67
C LYS A 113 -2.45 17.17 -8.22
N GLY A 114 -3.19 18.00 -8.97
CA GLY A 114 -4.60 18.30 -8.65
C GLY A 114 -5.51 17.07 -8.81
N LEU A 115 -5.35 16.30 -9.89
CA LEU A 115 -6.09 15.07 -10.12
C LEU A 115 -5.74 14.00 -9.09
N LEU A 116 -4.43 13.86 -8.80
CA LEU A 116 -3.95 12.92 -7.78
C LEU A 116 -4.54 13.25 -6.40
N PHE A 117 -4.51 14.53 -6.00
CA PHE A 117 -5.09 14.96 -4.73
C PHE A 117 -6.60 14.69 -4.67
N ALA A 118 -7.34 15.01 -5.73
CA ALA A 118 -8.78 14.75 -5.78
C ALA A 118 -9.09 13.25 -5.70
N GLY A 119 -8.32 12.41 -6.40
CA GLY A 119 -8.47 10.96 -6.36
C GLY A 119 -8.21 10.37 -4.98
N GLU A 120 -7.11 10.75 -4.33
CA GLU A 120 -6.78 10.32 -2.96
C GLU A 120 -7.81 10.79 -1.94
N TRP A 121 -8.28 12.04 -2.08
CA TRP A 121 -9.33 12.59 -1.21
C TRP A 121 -10.63 11.78 -1.33
N MET A 122 -11.04 11.47 -2.56
CA MET A 122 -12.21 10.63 -2.83
C MET A 122 -12.01 9.21 -2.31
N ALA A 123 -10.82 8.63 -2.47
CA ALA A 123 -10.50 7.29 -1.98
C ALA A 123 -10.66 7.19 -0.45
N ILE A 124 -10.12 8.16 0.30
CA ILE A 124 -10.31 8.24 1.76
C ILE A 124 -11.78 8.46 2.11
N GLY A 125 -12.47 9.35 1.39
CA GLY A 125 -13.88 9.69 1.64
C GLY A 125 -14.87 8.56 1.38
N LEU A 126 -14.60 7.71 0.38
CA LEU A 126 -15.45 6.56 0.01
C LEU A 126 -15.12 5.29 0.80
N CYS A 127 -14.06 5.29 1.63
CA CYS A 127 -13.78 4.20 2.54
C CYS A 127 -14.86 4.14 3.65
N TRP A 128 -15.86 3.30 3.43
CA TRP A 128 -16.99 3.13 4.36
C TRP A 128 -16.65 2.28 5.60
N CYS A 129 -15.56 1.53 5.57
CA CYS A 129 -15.17 0.67 6.69
C CYS A 129 -14.74 1.49 7.93
N PRO A 130 -15.12 1.09 9.15
CA PRO A 130 -14.55 1.67 10.37
C PRO A 130 -13.05 1.45 10.44
N ARG A 131 -12.30 2.50 10.78
CA ARG A 131 -10.82 2.49 10.91
C ARG A 131 -10.29 1.37 11.78
N VAL A 132 -11.02 1.03 12.84
CA VAL A 132 -10.65 -0.03 13.79
C VAL A 132 -10.64 -1.42 13.18
N ILE A 133 -11.26 -1.63 12.01
CA ILE A 133 -11.23 -2.89 11.28
C ILE A 133 -9.89 -3.01 10.52
N LEU A 134 -8.82 -3.32 11.26
CA LEU A 134 -7.45 -3.31 10.74
C LEU A 134 -7.23 -4.29 9.59
N TYR A 135 -7.95 -5.41 9.55
CA TYR A 135 -7.79 -6.35 8.45
C TYR A 135 -8.17 -5.74 7.09
N ASN A 136 -9.18 -4.88 7.01
CA ASN A 136 -9.52 -4.19 5.76
C ASN A 136 -8.44 -3.16 5.38
N TYR A 137 -8.00 -2.35 6.35
CA TYR A 137 -7.02 -1.30 6.06
C TYR A 137 -5.60 -1.81 5.80
N LEU A 138 -5.19 -2.90 6.45
CA LEU A 138 -3.94 -3.59 6.13
C LEU A 138 -4.02 -4.29 4.78
N THR A 139 -5.19 -4.81 4.40
CA THR A 139 -5.42 -5.33 3.04
C THR A 139 -5.16 -4.23 2.02
N TYR A 140 -5.81 -3.07 2.17
CA TYR A 140 -5.63 -1.94 1.25
C TYR A 140 -4.17 -1.46 1.21
N PHE A 141 -3.50 -1.40 2.37
CA PHE A 141 -2.11 -0.99 2.46
C PHE A 141 -1.16 -1.95 1.73
N PHE A 142 -1.20 -3.24 2.04
CA PHE A 142 -0.29 -4.21 1.41
C PHE A 142 -0.62 -4.44 -0.06
N PHE A 143 -1.90 -4.43 -0.44
CA PHE A 143 -2.31 -4.43 -1.84
C PHE A 143 -1.74 -3.22 -2.60
N THR A 144 -1.84 -2.03 -2.01
CA THR A 144 -1.29 -0.81 -2.61
C THR A 144 0.22 -0.90 -2.73
N LEU A 145 0.95 -1.34 -1.71
CA LEU A 145 2.41 -1.54 -1.82
C LEU A 145 2.77 -2.57 -2.90
N GLY A 146 2.10 -3.73 -2.89
CA GLY A 146 2.30 -4.79 -3.88
C GLY A 146 2.10 -4.29 -5.31
N THR A 147 0.99 -3.59 -5.57
CA THR A 147 0.68 -3.01 -6.87
C THR A 147 1.64 -1.88 -7.26
N LEU A 148 2.06 -1.01 -6.35
CA LEU A 148 3.04 0.05 -6.64
C LEU A 148 4.42 -0.53 -7.02
N PHE A 149 4.89 -1.56 -6.29
CA PHE A 149 6.13 -2.26 -6.65
C PHE A 149 6.00 -3.01 -7.98
N LEU A 150 4.86 -3.63 -8.23
CA LEU A 150 4.56 -4.29 -9.51
C LEU A 150 4.57 -3.28 -10.66
N LEU A 151 3.88 -2.15 -10.51
CA LEU A 151 3.91 -1.04 -11.46
C LEU A 151 5.34 -0.55 -11.67
N LYS A 152 6.14 -0.43 -10.61
CA LYS A 152 7.55 0.01 -10.72
C LYS A 152 8.42 -1.00 -11.46
N ALA A 153 8.17 -2.29 -11.27
CA ALA A 153 8.84 -3.36 -12.01
C ALA A 153 8.49 -3.33 -13.50
N LEU A 154 7.21 -3.12 -13.82
CA LEU A 154 6.71 -3.08 -15.20
C LEU A 154 7.16 -1.80 -15.93
N THR A 155 7.13 -0.66 -15.25
CA THR A 155 7.46 0.65 -15.84
C THR A 155 8.96 0.94 -15.92
N GLY A 156 9.84 0.07 -15.39
CA GLY A 156 11.30 0.06 -15.62
C GLY A 156 11.99 1.42 -15.50
N GLN A 157 12.64 1.71 -14.36
CA GLN A 157 13.28 2.99 -14.01
C GLN A 157 13.51 4.02 -15.15
N GLU A 158 12.79 5.13 -15.02
CA GLU A 158 13.13 6.47 -15.52
C GLU A 158 14.65 6.72 -15.60
N GLY A 159 15.11 6.88 -16.83
CA GLY A 159 16.45 7.33 -17.19
C GLY A 159 16.45 8.20 -18.44
N GLU A 160 15.35 8.87 -18.75
CA GLU A 160 15.27 10.11 -19.52
C GLU A 160 13.83 10.62 -19.45
N GLU A 161 13.67 11.94 -19.54
CA GLU A 161 12.41 12.66 -19.48
C GLU A 161 11.42 12.19 -20.57
N ALA A 162 10.71 11.09 -20.34
CA ALA A 162 9.45 10.85 -21.02
C ALA A 162 8.39 11.68 -20.30
N SER A 163 8.37 12.97 -20.63
CA SER A 163 7.16 13.77 -20.59
C SER A 163 6.04 12.93 -21.22
N LEU A 164 5.18 12.35 -20.39
CA LEU A 164 3.92 11.79 -20.86
C LEU A 164 3.22 12.92 -21.62
N PRO A 165 3.00 12.81 -22.95
CA PRO A 165 2.13 13.74 -23.63
C PRO A 165 0.78 13.70 -22.91
N LYS A 166 0.18 14.87 -22.70
CA LYS A 166 -1.03 15.06 -21.88
C LYS A 166 -2.27 14.30 -22.40
N ASP A 167 -2.09 13.55 -23.49
CA ASP A 167 -3.12 12.86 -24.26
C ASP A 167 -3.04 11.33 -24.05
N ALA A 168 -2.07 10.83 -23.29
CA ALA A 168 -1.84 9.39 -23.10
C ALA A 168 -2.63 8.79 -21.92
N ILE A 169 -3.96 8.88 -21.96
CA ILE A 169 -4.82 7.77 -21.49
C ILE A 169 -5.23 6.96 -22.73
N SER A 170 -4.23 6.61 -23.53
CA SER A 170 -4.38 5.69 -24.65
C SER A 170 -3.35 4.60 -24.43
N PHE A 171 -3.81 3.36 -24.27
CA PHE A 171 -2.95 2.20 -24.36
C PHE A 171 -2.09 2.35 -25.62
N PRO A 172 -0.75 2.19 -25.55
CA PRO A 172 0.10 2.29 -26.72
C PRO A 172 -0.43 1.37 -27.82
N GLN A 173 -0.85 1.93 -28.95
CA GLN A 173 -1.36 1.16 -30.09
C GLN A 173 -0.27 0.26 -30.70
N ASP A 174 1.00 0.53 -30.38
CA ASP A 174 2.16 -0.16 -30.94
C ASP A 174 2.98 -0.81 -29.82
N ALA A 175 2.61 -2.04 -29.43
CA ALA A 175 3.37 -2.85 -28.46
C ALA A 175 4.78 -3.24 -28.95
N HIS A 176 5.12 -2.92 -30.21
CA HIS A 176 6.32 -3.36 -30.92
C HIS A 176 7.60 -2.55 -30.62
N SER A 177 7.51 -1.41 -29.93
CA SER A 177 8.64 -0.46 -29.76
C SER A 177 8.97 -0.13 -28.30
N LEU A 178 8.36 -0.81 -27.32
CA LEU A 178 8.61 -0.56 -25.90
C LEU A 178 9.97 -1.17 -25.48
N PRO A 179 10.91 -0.35 -24.97
CA PRO A 179 12.23 -0.81 -24.60
C PRO A 179 12.14 -1.82 -23.45
N ASP A 180 12.78 -2.97 -23.63
CA ASP A 180 12.79 -4.04 -22.63
C ASP A 180 13.49 -3.53 -21.36
N PRO A 181 12.79 -3.38 -20.21
CA PRO A 181 13.41 -2.83 -19.02
C PRO A 181 14.43 -3.83 -18.47
N VAL A 182 15.70 -3.42 -18.47
CA VAL A 182 16.91 -4.17 -18.08
C VAL A 182 16.64 -5.15 -16.93
N GLY A 183 16.65 -6.46 -17.24
CA GLY A 183 16.06 -7.53 -16.42
C GLY A 183 16.51 -7.62 -14.96
N LYS A 184 17.74 -7.21 -14.61
CA LYS A 184 18.26 -7.33 -13.23
C LYS A 184 17.62 -6.35 -12.24
N LYS A 185 17.26 -5.13 -12.68
CA LYS A 185 16.59 -4.14 -11.83
C LYS A 185 15.08 -4.42 -11.68
N ARG A 186 14.49 -5.08 -12.68
CA ARG A 186 13.07 -5.47 -12.67
C ARG A 186 12.82 -6.59 -11.66
N GLU A 187 13.67 -7.61 -11.64
CA GLU A 187 13.62 -8.70 -10.63
C GLU A 187 13.67 -8.15 -9.18
N LEU A 188 14.46 -7.11 -8.94
CA LEU A 188 14.58 -6.47 -7.63
C LEU A 188 13.26 -5.84 -7.14
N PHE A 189 12.37 -5.42 -8.04
CA PHE A 189 11.05 -4.87 -7.67
C PHE A 189 9.94 -5.92 -7.74
N LEU A 190 10.12 -7.01 -8.50
CA LEU A 190 9.19 -8.13 -8.54
C LEU A 190 9.15 -8.91 -7.22
N LEU A 191 10.31 -9.17 -6.62
CA LEU A 191 10.39 -9.87 -5.33
C LEU A 191 9.59 -9.15 -4.21
N PRO A 192 9.81 -7.85 -3.93
CA PRO A 192 9.02 -7.14 -2.92
C PRO A 192 7.55 -6.99 -3.32
N SER A 193 7.22 -6.89 -4.62
CA SER A 193 5.81 -6.87 -5.05
C SER A 193 5.08 -8.16 -4.66
N GLY A 194 5.69 -9.32 -4.96
CA GLY A 194 5.16 -10.62 -4.55
C GLY A 194 5.07 -10.74 -3.04
N PHE A 195 6.11 -10.31 -2.32
CA PHE A 195 6.15 -10.36 -0.86
C PHE A 195 5.00 -9.61 -0.19
N PHE A 196 4.70 -8.38 -0.62
CA PHE A 196 3.58 -7.63 -0.07
C PHE A 196 2.22 -8.23 -0.44
N LEU A 197 2.07 -8.78 -1.65
CA LEU A 197 0.86 -9.53 -2.03
C LEU A 197 0.70 -10.82 -1.20
N GLY A 198 1.80 -11.51 -0.86
CA GLY A 198 1.81 -12.69 0.01
C GLY A 198 1.43 -12.36 1.45
N LEU A 199 2.01 -11.28 2.01
CA LEU A 199 1.64 -10.75 3.32
C LEU A 199 0.15 -10.39 3.37
N ASN A 200 -0.40 -9.86 2.28
CA ASN A 200 -1.81 -9.53 2.20
C ASN A 200 -2.72 -10.78 2.30
N GLY A 201 -2.31 -11.89 1.69
CA GLY A 201 -3.01 -13.18 1.87
C GLY A 201 -3.10 -13.63 3.33
N MET A 202 -2.11 -13.25 4.16
CA MET A 202 -2.08 -13.53 5.61
C MET A 202 -2.81 -12.49 6.46
N VAL A 203 -3.16 -11.33 5.90
CA VAL A 203 -4.05 -10.36 6.56
C VAL A 203 -5.48 -10.88 6.56
N ARG A 204 -5.90 -11.51 5.47
CA ARG A 204 -7.21 -12.16 5.33
C ARG A 204 -7.12 -13.23 4.24
N LEU A 205 -7.49 -14.47 4.58
CA LEU A 205 -7.40 -15.60 3.64
C LEU A 205 -8.08 -15.38 2.26
N PRO A 206 -9.23 -14.69 2.12
CA PRO A 206 -9.81 -14.39 0.81
C PRO A 206 -8.89 -13.55 -0.10
N ASN A 207 -7.95 -12.79 0.48
CA ASN A 207 -7.00 -11.96 -0.27
C ASN A 207 -5.97 -12.81 -1.05
N VAL A 208 -5.92 -14.13 -0.84
CA VAL A 208 -5.13 -15.04 -1.68
C VAL A 208 -5.49 -14.89 -3.16
N LEU A 209 -6.73 -14.53 -3.49
CA LEU A 209 -7.15 -14.25 -4.87
C LEU A 209 -6.44 -13.04 -5.48
N GLU A 210 -5.96 -12.10 -4.67
CA GLU A 210 -5.21 -10.94 -5.15
C GLU A 210 -3.83 -11.33 -5.71
N ALA A 211 -3.35 -12.55 -5.41
CA ALA A 211 -2.18 -13.15 -6.06
C ALA A 211 -2.36 -13.28 -7.58
N ALA A 212 -3.60 -13.27 -8.09
CA ALA A 212 -3.89 -13.25 -9.53
C ALA A 212 -3.25 -12.05 -10.24
N LEU A 213 -2.94 -10.96 -9.53
CA LEU A 213 -2.19 -9.83 -10.10
C LEU A 213 -0.79 -10.19 -10.59
N ILE A 214 -0.20 -11.28 -10.09
CA ILE A 214 1.09 -11.78 -10.60
C ILE A 214 0.98 -12.17 -12.08
N LEU A 215 -0.22 -12.57 -12.55
CA LEU A 215 -0.46 -12.88 -13.96
C LEU A 215 -0.24 -11.68 -14.88
N VAL A 216 -0.28 -10.45 -14.35
CA VAL A 216 0.07 -9.24 -15.13
C VAL A 216 1.52 -9.28 -15.60
N VAL A 217 2.44 -9.89 -14.84
CA VAL A 217 3.85 -10.07 -15.27
C VAL A 217 3.93 -11.00 -16.48
N PHE A 218 3.16 -12.08 -16.44
CA PHE A 218 3.07 -13.04 -17.54
C PHE A 218 2.46 -12.40 -18.79
N PHE A 219 1.34 -11.69 -18.62
CA PHE A 219 0.68 -10.95 -19.70
C PHE A 219 1.57 -9.87 -20.31
N ALA A 220 2.30 -9.11 -19.48
CA ALA A 220 3.29 -8.14 -19.95
C ALA A 220 4.40 -8.83 -20.74
N GLY A 221 4.92 -9.96 -20.27
CA GLY A 221 5.91 -10.75 -20.99
C GLY A 221 5.44 -11.21 -22.38
N PHE A 222 4.17 -11.61 -22.47
CA PHE A 222 3.52 -11.98 -23.72
C PHE A 222 3.38 -10.78 -24.67
N LEU A 223 2.91 -9.63 -24.18
CA LEU A 223 2.78 -8.40 -24.96
C LEU A 223 4.12 -7.93 -25.53
N TYR A 224 5.19 -7.98 -24.73
CA TYR A 224 6.54 -7.61 -25.15
C TYR A 224 7.27 -8.70 -25.94
N ARG A 225 6.62 -9.84 -26.23
CA ARG A 225 7.20 -11.01 -26.90
C ARG A 225 8.56 -11.43 -26.34
N LYS A 226 8.72 -11.35 -25.01
CA LYS A 226 9.94 -11.76 -24.33
C LYS A 226 10.21 -13.26 -24.56
N LYS A 227 11.49 -13.65 -24.51
CA LYS A 227 11.86 -15.07 -24.50
C LYS A 227 11.15 -15.77 -23.33
N ALA A 228 10.56 -16.94 -23.59
CA ALA A 228 9.79 -17.68 -22.61
C ALA A 228 10.55 -17.91 -21.28
N GLY A 229 11.86 -18.18 -21.35
CA GLY A 229 12.70 -18.34 -20.15
C GLY A 229 12.80 -17.08 -19.28
N VAL A 230 12.72 -15.88 -19.86
CA VAL A 230 12.74 -14.61 -19.11
C VAL A 230 11.40 -14.38 -18.43
N ILE A 231 10.30 -14.63 -19.14
CA ILE A 231 8.94 -14.53 -18.58
C ILE A 231 8.77 -15.49 -17.40
N LEU A 232 9.23 -16.74 -17.57
CA LEU A 232 9.18 -17.75 -16.52
C LEU A 232 10.00 -17.32 -15.32
N ARG A 233 11.23 -16.84 -15.51
CA ARG A 233 12.08 -16.36 -14.42
C ARG A 233 11.45 -15.19 -13.66
N GLU A 234 10.96 -14.17 -14.35
CA GLU A 234 10.30 -13.01 -13.72
C GLU A 234 9.07 -13.43 -12.91
N THR A 235 8.25 -14.33 -13.47
CA THR A 235 7.06 -14.85 -12.80
C THR A 235 7.44 -15.67 -11.57
N VAL A 236 8.45 -16.54 -11.68
CA VAL A 236 8.97 -17.33 -10.56
C VAL A 236 9.50 -16.43 -9.45
N VAL A 237 10.23 -15.35 -9.77
CA VAL A 237 10.71 -14.39 -8.76
C VAL A 237 9.54 -13.74 -8.01
N ALA A 238 8.47 -13.33 -8.71
CA ALA A 238 7.28 -12.77 -8.07
C ALA A 238 6.56 -13.81 -7.19
N VAL A 239 6.42 -15.05 -7.67
CA VAL A 239 5.82 -16.17 -6.91
C VAL A 239 6.65 -16.53 -5.68
N LEU A 240 7.98 -16.53 -5.78
CA LEU A 240 8.87 -16.74 -4.64
C LEU A 240 8.72 -15.63 -3.59
N GLY A 241 8.60 -14.37 -4.04
CA GLY A 241 8.25 -13.26 -3.16
C GLY A 241 6.93 -13.52 -2.43
N TYR A 242 5.88 -13.91 -3.16
CA TYR A 242 4.58 -14.23 -2.60
C TYR A 242 4.64 -15.36 -1.56
N ALA A 243 5.30 -16.48 -1.91
CA ALA A 243 5.47 -17.60 -1.00
C ALA A 243 6.20 -17.16 0.28
N ALA A 244 7.26 -16.35 0.17
CA ALA A 244 7.95 -15.80 1.33
C ALA A 244 7.04 -14.92 2.20
N GLY A 245 6.26 -14.03 1.60
CA GLY A 245 5.31 -13.15 2.30
C GLY A 245 4.18 -13.91 2.99
N PHE A 246 3.77 -15.04 2.43
CA PHE A 246 2.71 -15.89 2.98
C PHE A 246 3.21 -16.83 4.07
N LEU A 247 4.37 -17.46 3.87
CA LEU A 247 4.93 -18.46 4.80
C LEU A 247 5.55 -17.81 6.05
N LEU A 248 6.13 -16.61 5.94
CA LEU A 248 6.77 -15.95 7.09
C LEU A 248 5.80 -15.71 8.26
N PRO A 249 4.58 -15.17 8.05
CA PRO A 249 3.58 -15.08 9.11
C PRO A 249 3.17 -16.44 9.67
N LEU A 250 3.01 -17.47 8.84
CA LEU A 250 2.66 -18.83 9.28
C LEU A 250 3.71 -19.41 10.22
N LEU A 251 4.98 -19.33 9.83
CA LEU A 251 6.10 -19.77 10.66
C LEU A 251 6.18 -18.96 11.96
N GLY A 252 5.88 -17.66 11.89
CA GLY A 252 5.79 -16.80 13.08
C GLY A 252 4.69 -17.26 14.05
N ILE A 253 3.55 -17.70 13.53
CA ILE A 253 2.47 -18.27 14.35
C ILE A 253 2.93 -19.59 14.97
N GLU A 254 3.51 -20.50 14.19
CA GLU A 254 4.01 -21.79 14.69
C GLU A 254 5.07 -21.61 15.78
N PHE A 255 5.97 -20.64 15.61
CA PHE A 255 7.01 -20.34 16.59
C PHE A 255 6.43 -19.77 17.90
N LEU A 256 5.44 -18.89 17.82
CA LEU A 256 4.87 -18.22 19.00
C LEU A 256 3.82 -19.06 19.75
N TYR A 257 3.09 -19.92 19.05
CA TYR A 257 1.95 -20.66 19.59
C TYR A 257 2.15 -22.19 19.62
N GLY A 258 3.16 -22.73 18.92
CA GLY A 258 3.54 -24.15 18.92
C GLY A 258 3.10 -24.94 17.69
N CYS A 259 3.75 -26.09 17.44
CA CYS A 259 3.51 -26.96 16.26
C CYS A 259 2.18 -27.74 16.24
N GLY A 260 1.24 -27.47 17.16
CA GLY A 260 -0.08 -28.11 17.20
C GLY A 260 -1.24 -27.14 16.97
N THR A 261 -0.97 -25.92 16.55
CA THR A 261 -1.99 -24.85 16.56
C THR A 261 -2.97 -24.92 15.37
N TYR A 262 -2.61 -25.68 14.33
CA TYR A 262 -3.44 -25.93 13.16
C TYR A 262 -4.03 -27.36 13.11
N GLY A 263 -3.92 -28.13 14.20
CA GLY A 263 -4.32 -29.54 14.31
C GLY A 263 -5.23 -29.83 15.49
#